data_AF-A0A961YI98-F1
#
_entry.id   AF-A0A961YI98-F1
#
_cell.length_a   1.000
_cell.length_b   1.000
_cell.length_c   1.000
_cell.angle_alpha   90.00
_cell.angle_beta   90.00
_cell.angle_gamma   90.00
#
_symmetry.space_group_name_H-M   'P 1'
#
loop_
_entity.id
_entity.type
_entity.pdbx_description
1 polymer ?
#
loop_
_entity_poly.entity_id
_entity_poly.type
_entity_poly.pdbx_seq_one_letter_code
_entity_poly.pdbx_strand_id
1 'polypeptide(L)'
;GISLETPGFLPSVHGYHHEFALVRQNRWLDNSNGLCFCDHCLKGAKAAGINAEGLRAQVVADVSSYLEGDFDMPDDMAEAVWLADTITDGEMGAFLAWRCDVVTSLVAEIREVVRDDANVAIIPSVARPSGGAWYEGSDLKALTEAAGILEACFYEGSVDRVKADAWDVKRRLRGAGTVRGILRPGFPDLQSESEVAGAVSGLRAAGIEDISFYNYGHLRQSSIDWIGAAMTQARS
;
A
#
# COMPACT_ATOMS: atom_id res chain seq x y z
N GLY A 1 -21.86 5.25 3.33
CA GLY A 1 -20.57 4.97 3.99
C GLY A 1 -19.53 5.93 3.49
N ILE A 2 -18.32 5.84 4.01
CA ILE A 2 -17.13 6.58 3.55
C ILE A 2 -16.02 5.59 3.19
N SER A 3 -15.13 5.96 2.27
CA SER A 3 -13.86 5.25 2.02
C SER A 3 -12.73 6.22 2.34
N LEU A 4 -11.84 5.83 3.25
CA LEU A 4 -10.66 6.60 3.62
C LEU A 4 -9.52 6.17 2.70
N GLU A 5 -9.14 7.08 1.81
CA GLU A 5 -8.01 6.88 0.91
C GLU A 5 -6.73 7.41 1.55
N THR A 6 -5.71 6.55 1.62
CA THR A 6 -4.38 6.91 2.10
C THR A 6 -4.38 7.57 3.49
N PRO A 7 -4.97 6.94 4.53
CA PRO A 7 -4.91 7.47 5.90
C PRO A 7 -3.49 7.39 6.51
N GLY A 8 -2.58 6.71 5.81
CA GLY A 8 -1.20 6.49 6.22
C GLY A 8 -0.25 7.64 5.90
N PHE A 9 1.03 7.37 6.10
CA PHE A 9 2.12 8.25 5.72
C PHE A 9 2.37 8.14 4.21
N LEU A 10 2.52 9.29 3.55
CA LEU A 10 2.77 9.32 2.11
C LEU A 10 4.17 8.77 1.77
N PRO A 11 4.29 7.92 0.74
CA PRO A 11 5.60 7.50 0.22
C PRO A 11 6.33 8.69 -0.44
N SER A 12 7.65 8.58 -0.61
CA SER A 12 8.44 9.61 -1.32
C SER A 12 8.12 9.66 -2.82
N VAL A 13 7.75 8.52 -3.40
CA VAL A 13 7.38 8.35 -4.81
C VAL A 13 5.90 8.01 -4.90
N HIS A 14 5.16 8.80 -5.67
CA HIS A 14 3.73 8.63 -5.93
C HIS A 14 3.46 7.78 -7.20
N GLY A 15 4.43 7.66 -8.11
CA GLY A 15 4.44 6.71 -9.22
C GLY A 15 3.79 7.20 -10.53
N TYR A 16 3.55 8.50 -10.71
CA TYR A 16 3.08 9.06 -11.98
C TYR A 16 3.51 10.52 -12.19
N HIS A 17 4.31 10.77 -13.24
CA HIS A 17 4.74 12.04 -13.89
C HIS A 17 5.05 13.29 -13.05
N HIS A 18 5.02 13.23 -11.72
CA HIS A 18 5.16 14.40 -10.86
C HIS A 18 6.49 14.42 -10.10
N GLU A 19 7.21 13.30 -10.06
CA GLU A 19 8.54 13.23 -9.45
C GLU A 19 9.61 13.79 -10.39
N PHE A 20 10.30 14.85 -9.95
CA PHE A 20 11.51 15.33 -10.59
C PHE A 20 12.72 14.85 -9.78
N ALA A 21 13.07 13.57 -9.93
CA ALA A 21 14.28 13.00 -9.37
C ALA A 21 15.30 12.75 -10.48
N LEU A 22 16.46 13.41 -10.41
CA LEU A 22 17.60 13.16 -11.30
C LEU A 22 18.59 12.15 -10.70
N VAL A 23 18.12 11.36 -9.74
CA VAL A 23 18.82 10.23 -9.11
C VAL A 23 17.97 8.98 -9.29
N ARG A 24 18.60 7.83 -9.50
CA ARG A 24 17.87 6.57 -9.67
C ARG A 24 17.12 6.24 -8.39
N GLN A 25 15.79 6.19 -8.47
CA GLN A 25 14.93 5.72 -7.39
C GLN A 25 15.14 4.21 -7.21
N ASN A 26 15.06 3.75 -5.97
CA ASN A 26 15.13 2.33 -5.62
C ASN A 26 14.43 2.08 -4.28
N ARG A 27 14.13 0.82 -3.98
CA ARG A 27 13.33 0.45 -2.80
C ARG A 27 13.88 1.02 -1.49
N TRP A 28 15.19 0.97 -1.29
CA TRP A 28 15.83 1.42 -0.06
C TRP A 28 15.78 2.94 0.08
N LEU A 29 16.18 3.67 -0.96
CA LEU A 29 16.18 5.13 -0.96
C LEU A 29 14.76 5.70 -0.81
N ASP A 30 13.79 5.13 -1.54
CA ASP A 30 12.42 5.62 -1.53
C ASP A 30 11.76 5.41 -0.15
N ASN A 31 11.97 4.25 0.48
CA ASN A 31 11.45 4.02 1.83
C ASN A 31 12.15 4.88 2.89
N SER A 32 13.45 5.11 2.75
CA SER A 32 14.21 6.00 3.65
C SER A 32 13.70 7.44 3.56
N ASN A 33 13.43 7.91 2.35
CA ASN A 33 12.86 9.25 2.10
C ASN A 33 11.37 9.36 2.46
N GLY A 34 10.65 8.24 2.53
CA GLY A 34 9.25 8.17 2.96
C GLY A 34 9.04 8.22 4.48
N LEU A 35 10.12 8.25 5.28
CA LEU A 35 10.02 8.37 6.73
C LEU A 35 9.69 9.80 7.16
N CYS A 36 8.88 9.95 8.22
CA CYS A 36 8.52 11.24 8.78
C CYS A 36 9.20 11.46 10.14
N PHE A 37 10.15 12.38 10.21
CA PHE A 37 10.82 12.78 11.45
C PHE A 37 10.42 14.20 11.91
N CYS A 38 9.17 14.61 11.67
CA CYS A 38 8.65 15.87 12.21
C CYS A 38 8.58 15.83 13.74
N ASP A 39 8.47 16.99 14.38
CA ASP A 39 8.43 17.11 15.85
C ASP A 39 7.37 16.21 16.50
N HIS A 40 6.22 16.03 15.84
CA HIS A 40 5.16 15.15 16.32
C HIS A 40 5.56 13.68 16.28
N CYS A 41 6.18 13.22 15.18
CA CYS A 41 6.61 11.83 15.06
C CYS A 41 7.75 11.50 16.01
N LEU A 42 8.73 12.40 16.15
CA LEU A 42 9.82 12.24 17.11
C LEU A 42 9.29 12.16 18.54
N LYS A 43 8.36 13.05 18.92
CA LYS A 43 7.74 13.03 20.25
C LYS A 43 6.93 11.75 20.48
N GLY A 44 6.13 11.33 19.50
CA GLY A 44 5.28 10.14 19.59
C GLY A 44 6.10 8.84 19.71
N ALA A 45 7.10 8.67 18.85
CA ALA A 45 7.98 7.51 18.88
C ALA A 45 8.80 7.46 20.18
N LYS A 46 9.31 8.61 20.67
CA LYS A 46 9.99 8.70 21.96
C LYS A 46 9.09 8.30 23.13
N ALA A 47 7.81 8.69 23.11
CA ALA A 47 6.84 8.26 24.11
C ALA A 47 6.57 6.74 24.06
N ALA A 48 6.74 6.11 22.90
CA ALA A 48 6.71 4.67 22.71
C ALA A 48 8.06 3.97 23.03
N GLY A 49 9.07 4.71 23.50
CA GLY A 49 10.38 4.16 23.86
C GLY A 49 11.34 3.96 22.69
N ILE A 50 11.04 4.52 21.52
CA ILE A 50 11.84 4.40 20.28
C ILE A 50 12.81 5.57 20.20
N ASN A 51 14.08 5.29 19.91
CA ASN A 51 15.11 6.30 19.66
C ASN A 51 15.01 6.86 18.22
N ALA A 52 13.89 7.52 17.91
CA ALA A 52 13.65 8.09 16.59
C ALA A 52 14.62 9.23 16.23
N GLU A 53 15.19 9.92 17.22
CA GLU A 53 16.23 10.94 17.02
C GLU A 53 17.52 10.30 16.50
N GLY A 54 17.94 9.17 17.08
CA GLY A 54 19.06 8.37 16.61
C GLY A 54 18.81 7.76 15.23
N LEU A 55 17.63 7.16 15.03
CA LEU A 55 17.22 6.61 13.73
C LEU A 55 17.26 7.68 12.63
N ARG A 56 16.74 8.89 12.91
CA ARG A 56 16.82 10.02 11.97
C ARG A 56 18.26 10.34 11.60
N ALA A 57 19.16 10.43 12.59
CA ALA A 57 20.56 10.74 12.35
C ALA A 57 21.23 9.67 11.48
N GLN A 58 20.92 8.39 11.73
CA GLN A 58 21.42 7.27 10.95
C GLN A 58 20.93 7.32 9.50
N VAL A 59 19.61 7.44 9.29
CA VAL A 59 19.02 7.53 7.94
C VAL A 59 19.59 8.71 7.14
N VAL A 60 19.77 9.87 7.79
CA VAL A 60 20.39 11.03 7.13
C VAL A 60 21.83 10.73 6.73
N ALA A 61 22.62 10.09 7.59
CA ALA A 61 24.00 9.74 7.29
C ALA A 61 24.09 8.74 6.12
N ASP A 62 23.27 7.70 6.13
CA ASP A 62 23.29 6.66 5.10
C ASP A 62 22.83 7.18 3.74
N VAL A 63 21.71 7.92 3.71
CA VAL A 63 21.21 8.53 2.46
C VAL A 63 22.22 9.55 1.92
N SER A 64 22.83 10.37 2.77
CA SER A 64 23.86 11.32 2.33
C SER A 64 25.07 10.60 1.74
N SER A 65 25.57 9.57 2.43
CA SER A 65 26.70 8.77 1.93
C SER A 65 26.39 8.07 0.61
N TYR A 66 25.16 7.59 0.42
CA TYR A 66 24.73 6.99 -0.84
C TYR A 66 24.73 8.03 -1.98
N LEU A 67 24.16 9.21 -1.74
CA LEU A 67 24.06 10.28 -2.74
C LEU A 67 25.41 10.95 -3.07
N GLU A 68 26.38 10.89 -2.15
CA GLU A 68 27.76 11.31 -2.39
C GLU A 68 28.57 10.29 -3.21
N GLY A 69 28.08 9.04 -3.28
CA GLY A 69 28.69 7.95 -4.05
C GLY A 69 28.58 8.14 -5.57
N ASP A 70 29.43 7.40 -6.30
CA ASP A 70 29.46 7.40 -7.78
C ASP A 70 28.78 6.18 -8.41
N PHE A 71 27.88 5.53 -7.66
CA PHE A 71 27.16 4.34 -8.08
C PHE A 71 25.66 4.45 -7.79
N ASP A 72 24.88 3.71 -8.58
CA ASP A 72 23.48 3.43 -8.27
C ASP A 72 23.36 2.02 -7.69
N MET A 73 22.57 1.85 -6.64
CA MET A 73 22.24 0.51 -6.13
C MET A 73 21.25 -0.19 -7.08
N PRO A 74 21.56 -1.40 -7.59
CA PRO A 74 20.62 -2.20 -8.36
C PRO A 74 19.35 -2.52 -7.57
N ASP A 75 18.21 -2.70 -8.25
CA ASP A 75 16.90 -2.88 -7.59
C ASP A 75 16.86 -4.09 -6.64
N ASP A 76 17.45 -5.22 -7.04
CA ASP A 76 17.53 -6.44 -6.23
C ASP A 76 18.40 -6.25 -4.97
N MET A 77 19.50 -5.52 -5.11
CA MET A 77 20.35 -5.12 -3.99
C MET A 77 19.63 -4.16 -3.05
N ALA A 78 18.92 -3.16 -3.58
CA ALA A 78 18.17 -2.19 -2.79
C ALA A 78 17.04 -2.87 -1.99
N GLU A 79 16.37 -3.87 -2.58
CA GLU A 79 15.38 -4.67 -1.87
C GLU A 79 16.02 -5.51 -0.75
N ALA A 80 17.15 -6.16 -1.02
CA ALA A 80 17.87 -6.95 -0.03
C ALA A 80 18.40 -6.09 1.14
N VAL A 81 18.93 -4.89 0.85
CA VAL A 81 19.41 -3.95 1.88
C VAL A 81 18.24 -3.43 2.72
N TRP A 82 17.14 -3.02 2.10
CA TRP A 82 15.94 -2.60 2.84
C TRP A 82 15.41 -3.71 3.74
N LEU A 83 15.37 -4.95 3.25
CA LEU A 83 15.00 -6.10 4.06
C LEU A 83 15.98 -6.32 5.23
N ALA A 84 17.28 -6.17 5.00
CA ALA A 84 18.29 -6.32 6.04
C ALA A 84 18.16 -5.24 7.13
N ASP A 85 18.00 -3.98 6.75
CA ASP A 85 17.85 -2.87 7.68
C ASP A 85 16.60 -3.03 8.54
N THR A 86 15.47 -3.40 7.92
CA THR A 86 14.19 -3.58 8.64
C THR A 86 14.17 -4.79 9.59
N ILE A 87 15.07 -5.75 9.39
CA ILE A 87 15.21 -6.94 10.26
C ILE A 87 16.29 -6.73 11.33
N THR A 88 17.41 -6.11 10.97
CA THR A 88 18.60 -6.06 11.85
C THR A 88 18.69 -4.76 12.63
N ASP A 89 18.14 -3.65 12.13
CA ASP A 89 17.97 -2.41 12.89
C ASP A 89 16.63 -2.43 13.65
N GLY A 90 16.74 -2.73 14.95
CA GLY A 90 15.59 -2.77 15.85
C GLY A 90 14.83 -1.45 15.95
N GLU A 91 15.51 -0.30 15.80
CA GLU A 91 14.86 1.02 15.85
C GLU A 91 14.06 1.28 14.57
N MET A 92 14.60 0.93 13.40
CA MET A 92 13.88 1.00 12.13
C MET A 92 12.60 0.17 12.18
N GLY A 93 12.71 -1.11 12.53
CA GLY A 93 11.56 -2.01 12.65
C GLY A 93 10.51 -1.53 13.66
N ALA A 94 10.96 -1.07 14.84
CA ALA A 94 10.06 -0.52 15.86
C ALA A 94 9.36 0.76 15.40
N PHE A 95 10.07 1.65 14.71
CA PHE A 95 9.50 2.90 14.19
C PHE A 95 8.44 2.65 13.12
N LEU A 96 8.66 1.68 12.22
CA LEU A 96 7.69 1.28 11.20
C LEU A 96 6.44 0.63 11.82
N ALA A 97 6.60 -0.21 12.84
CA ALA A 97 5.49 -0.77 13.60
C ALA A 97 4.68 0.33 14.31
N TRP A 98 5.38 1.26 14.99
CA TRP A 98 4.74 2.41 15.65
C TRP A 98 3.94 3.29 14.66
N ARG A 99 4.44 3.49 13.44
CA ARG A 99 3.67 4.19 12.39
C ARG A 99 2.35 3.49 12.09
N CYS A 100 2.31 2.16 12.11
CA CYS A 100 1.08 1.39 11.95
C CYS A 100 0.09 1.60 13.10
N ASP A 101 0.58 1.68 14.34
CA ASP A 101 -0.24 1.96 15.51
C ASP A 101 -0.89 3.36 15.43
N VAL A 102 -0.12 4.37 14.99
CA VAL A 102 -0.62 5.74 14.80
C VAL A 102 -1.77 5.77 13.79
N VAL A 103 -1.60 5.17 12.61
CA VAL A 103 -2.65 5.18 11.57
C VAL A 103 -3.86 4.37 12.01
N THR A 104 -3.65 3.24 12.68
CA THR A 104 -4.74 2.43 13.25
C THR A 104 -5.55 3.23 14.27
N SER A 105 -4.88 3.99 15.15
CA SER A 105 -5.56 4.84 16.13
C SER A 105 -6.41 5.93 15.47
N LEU A 106 -5.88 6.58 14.42
CA LEU A 106 -6.63 7.57 13.64
C LEU A 106 -7.88 6.96 13.00
N VAL A 107 -7.75 5.78 12.39
CA VAL A 107 -8.90 5.09 11.77
C VAL A 107 -9.94 4.69 12.82
N ALA A 108 -9.52 4.25 14.00
CA ALA A 108 -10.42 3.94 15.10
C ALA A 108 -11.18 5.20 15.57
N GLU A 109 -10.50 6.33 15.77
CA GLU A 109 -11.13 7.61 16.12
C GLU A 109 -12.15 8.05 15.06
N ILE A 110 -11.83 7.89 13.77
CA ILE A 110 -12.78 8.18 12.68
C ILE A 110 -13.99 7.24 12.73
N ARG A 111 -13.78 5.94 12.98
CA ARG A 111 -14.89 4.97 13.10
C ARG A 111 -15.83 5.32 14.25
N GLU A 112 -15.31 5.81 15.38
CA GLU A 112 -16.10 6.19 16.56
C GLU A 112 -17.04 7.38 16.30
N VAL A 113 -16.66 8.32 15.41
CA VAL A 113 -17.50 9.49 15.09
C VAL A 113 -18.43 9.27 13.90
N VAL A 114 -18.18 8.24 13.09
CA VAL A 114 -19.05 7.86 11.96
C VAL A 114 -20.25 7.07 12.49
N ARG A 115 -21.45 7.42 12.01
CA ARG A 115 -22.71 6.74 12.37
C ARG A 115 -22.59 5.22 12.27
N ASP A 116 -23.12 4.51 13.26
CA ASP A 116 -23.05 3.05 13.36
C ASP A 116 -23.59 2.31 12.12
N ASP A 117 -24.59 2.89 11.43
CA ASP A 117 -25.22 2.34 10.24
C ASP A 117 -24.40 2.54 8.94
N ALA A 118 -23.35 3.37 8.99
CA ALA A 118 -22.55 3.69 7.83
C ALA A 118 -21.30 2.78 7.74
N ASN A 119 -21.11 2.18 6.57
CA ASN A 119 -19.85 1.49 6.25
C ASN A 119 -18.66 2.46 6.26
N VAL A 120 -17.53 2.01 6.81
CA VAL A 120 -16.22 2.67 6.69
C VAL A 120 -15.31 1.68 5.96
N ALA A 121 -14.70 2.10 4.86
CA ALA A 121 -13.71 1.32 4.12
C ALA A 121 -12.36 2.04 4.14
N ILE A 122 -11.28 1.28 4.07
CA ILE A 122 -9.92 1.81 4.00
C ILE A 122 -9.25 1.36 2.72
N ILE A 123 -8.76 2.30 1.92
CA ILE A 123 -7.77 2.02 0.89
C ILE A 123 -6.40 2.17 1.56
N PRO A 124 -5.72 1.07 1.91
CA PRO A 124 -4.64 1.09 2.89
C PRO A 124 -3.37 1.73 2.35
N SER A 125 -3.13 1.62 1.05
CA SER A 125 -1.84 1.94 0.44
C SER A 125 -1.91 1.84 -1.07
N VAL A 126 -0.95 2.49 -1.75
CA VAL A 126 -0.64 2.25 -3.17
C VAL A 126 0.48 1.23 -3.37
N ALA A 127 0.96 0.62 -2.28
CA ALA A 127 1.97 -0.42 -2.26
C ALA A 127 1.60 -1.61 -3.15
N ARG A 128 2.62 -2.16 -3.81
CA ARG A 128 2.50 -3.31 -4.70
C ARG A 128 3.61 -4.31 -4.37
N PRO A 129 3.29 -5.51 -3.87
CA PRO A 129 1.93 -5.98 -3.51
C PRO A 129 1.34 -5.23 -2.31
N SER A 130 0.03 -5.38 -2.07
CA SER A 130 -0.70 -4.76 -0.94
C SER A 130 -0.07 -5.10 0.42
N GLY A 131 0.61 -6.24 0.53
CA GLY A 131 1.37 -6.64 1.71
C GLY A 131 2.50 -5.69 2.10
N GLY A 132 2.92 -4.77 1.22
CA GLY A 132 3.88 -3.71 1.50
C GLY A 132 3.31 -2.51 2.27
N ALA A 133 1.99 -2.42 2.45
CA ALA A 133 1.32 -1.25 3.05
C ALA A 133 1.89 -0.79 4.41
N TRP A 134 2.57 -1.69 5.15
CA TRP A 134 3.21 -1.36 6.43
C TRP A 134 4.28 -0.25 6.33
N TYR A 135 4.98 -0.10 5.20
CA TYR A 135 5.97 0.98 5.07
C TYR A 135 5.34 2.37 4.92
N GLU A 136 4.03 2.42 4.59
CA GLU A 136 3.18 3.62 4.62
C GLU A 136 2.41 3.74 5.96
N GLY A 137 2.71 2.87 6.94
CA GLY A 137 2.04 2.86 8.24
C GLY A 137 0.68 2.15 8.22
N SER A 138 0.44 1.24 7.28
CA SER A 138 -0.84 0.53 7.19
C SER A 138 -0.70 -0.95 7.55
N ASP A 139 -1.12 -1.31 8.77
CA ASP A 139 -1.37 -2.70 9.15
C ASP A 139 -2.73 -3.14 8.59
N LEU A 140 -2.71 -3.99 7.57
CA LEU A 140 -3.94 -4.45 6.91
C LEU A 140 -4.97 -5.03 7.88
N LYS A 141 -4.54 -5.84 8.86
CA LYS A 141 -5.46 -6.50 9.78
C LYS A 141 -6.01 -5.49 10.77
N ALA A 142 -5.15 -4.70 11.41
CA ALA A 142 -5.57 -3.76 12.43
C ALA A 142 -6.51 -2.67 11.85
N LEU A 143 -6.19 -2.15 10.66
CA LEU A 143 -7.07 -1.21 9.95
C LEU A 143 -8.41 -1.83 9.57
N THR A 144 -8.42 -3.10 9.16
CA THR A 144 -9.66 -3.81 8.85
C THR A 144 -10.50 -4.08 10.09
N GLU A 145 -9.89 -4.39 11.23
CA GLU A 145 -10.59 -4.53 12.51
C GLU A 145 -11.19 -3.19 12.97
N ALA A 146 -10.50 -2.07 12.73
CA ALA A 146 -11.00 -0.74 13.06
C ALA A 146 -12.13 -0.28 12.13
N ALA A 147 -12.00 -0.47 10.81
CA ALA A 147 -12.96 0.07 9.84
C ALA A 147 -14.09 -0.92 9.45
N GLY A 148 -13.79 -2.21 9.48
CA GLY A 148 -14.66 -3.31 9.02
C GLY A 148 -14.45 -3.71 7.55
N ILE A 149 -13.93 -2.83 6.70
CA ILE A 149 -13.74 -3.09 5.26
C ILE A 149 -12.35 -2.64 4.81
N LEU A 150 -11.59 -3.56 4.22
CA LEU A 150 -10.39 -3.25 3.45
C LEU A 150 -10.73 -3.14 1.97
N GLU A 151 -10.38 -2.04 1.34
CA GLU A 151 -10.52 -1.85 -0.10
C GLU A 151 -9.13 -1.87 -0.74
N ALA A 152 -8.68 -3.07 -1.14
CA ALA A 152 -7.32 -3.32 -1.58
C ALA A 152 -7.12 -3.00 -3.08
N CYS A 153 -6.06 -2.26 -3.38
CA CYS A 153 -5.67 -1.92 -4.75
C CYS A 153 -4.87 -3.06 -5.39
N PHE A 154 -5.56 -3.96 -6.09
CA PHE A 154 -4.93 -5.04 -6.86
C PHE A 154 -4.39 -4.55 -8.21
N TYR A 155 -3.56 -3.50 -8.16
CA TYR A 155 -2.94 -2.85 -9.32
C TYR A 155 -1.70 -3.61 -9.79
N GLU A 156 -1.95 -4.83 -10.26
CA GLU A 156 -0.92 -5.78 -10.62
C GLU A 156 -0.88 -6.01 -12.14
N GLY A 157 0.32 -6.14 -12.69
CA GLY A 157 0.55 -6.24 -14.14
C GLY A 157 0.18 -7.58 -14.78
N SER A 158 -0.41 -8.52 -14.03
CA SER A 158 -0.91 -9.78 -14.59
C SER A 158 -1.94 -10.44 -13.68
N VAL A 159 -2.75 -11.35 -14.24
CA VAL A 159 -3.76 -12.13 -13.50
C VAL A 159 -3.13 -12.95 -12.38
N ASP A 160 -1.95 -13.53 -12.59
CA ASP A 160 -1.29 -14.34 -11.57
C ASP A 160 -0.78 -13.49 -10.40
N ARG A 161 -0.32 -12.27 -10.68
CA ARG A 161 0.07 -11.32 -9.64
C ARG A 161 -1.14 -10.83 -8.83
N VAL A 162 -2.29 -10.57 -9.48
CA VAL A 162 -3.56 -10.26 -8.78
C VAL A 162 -3.94 -11.39 -7.82
N LYS A 163 -3.86 -12.65 -8.27
CA LYS A 163 -4.17 -13.82 -7.42
C LYS A 163 -3.20 -13.97 -6.26
N ALA A 164 -1.91 -13.76 -6.50
CA ALA A 164 -0.88 -13.82 -5.46
C ALA A 164 -1.08 -12.75 -4.38
N ASP A 165 -1.39 -11.51 -4.78
CA ASP A 165 -1.67 -10.42 -3.84
C ASP A 165 -2.97 -10.68 -3.06
N ALA A 166 -4.04 -11.12 -3.74
CA ALA A 166 -5.29 -11.51 -3.07
C ALA A 166 -5.08 -12.61 -2.02
N TRP A 167 -4.26 -13.62 -2.33
CA TRP A 167 -3.88 -14.65 -1.36
C TRP A 167 -3.13 -14.05 -0.16
N ASP A 168 -2.16 -13.15 -0.37
CA ASP A 168 -1.39 -12.54 0.72
C ASP A 168 -2.27 -11.66 1.61
N VAL A 169 -3.15 -10.84 1.02
CA VAL A 169 -4.14 -10.03 1.74
C VAL A 169 -5.00 -10.92 2.63
N LYS A 170 -5.61 -11.98 2.07
CA LYS A 170 -6.47 -12.89 2.86
C LYS A 170 -5.69 -13.57 3.99
N ARG A 171 -4.46 -13.99 3.73
CA ARG A 171 -3.56 -14.60 4.73
C ARG A 171 -3.25 -13.64 5.88
N ARG A 172 -3.01 -12.36 5.59
CA ARG A 172 -2.72 -11.31 6.60
C ARG A 172 -3.94 -10.95 7.43
N LEU A 173 -5.11 -10.85 6.80
CA LEU A 173 -6.36 -10.51 7.50
C LEU A 173 -6.83 -11.59 8.46
N ARG A 174 -6.52 -12.88 8.20
CA ARG A 174 -6.95 -14.01 9.04
C ARG A 174 -8.47 -14.01 9.32
N GLY A 175 -9.26 -13.58 8.34
CA GLY A 175 -10.72 -13.49 8.45
C GLY A 175 -11.26 -12.20 9.07
N ALA A 176 -10.41 -11.20 9.36
CA ALA A 176 -10.86 -9.88 9.79
C ALA A 176 -11.62 -9.17 8.66
N GLY A 177 -12.81 -8.65 9.01
CA GLY A 177 -13.65 -7.80 8.15
C GLY A 177 -13.96 -8.36 6.76
N THR A 178 -14.27 -7.44 5.85
CA THR A 178 -14.57 -7.73 4.44
C THR A 178 -13.50 -7.13 3.54
N VAL A 179 -13.22 -7.78 2.41
CA VAL A 179 -12.31 -7.25 1.39
C VAL A 179 -13.12 -6.82 0.16
N ARG A 180 -12.84 -5.62 -0.32
CA ARG A 180 -13.20 -5.12 -1.64
C ARG A 180 -11.92 -5.02 -2.48
N GLY A 181 -12.03 -5.26 -3.78
CA GLY A 181 -10.90 -5.16 -4.69
C GLY A 181 -11.04 -3.98 -5.64
N ILE A 182 -9.97 -3.22 -5.85
CA ILE A 182 -9.87 -2.24 -6.93
C ILE A 182 -8.93 -2.77 -8.02
N LEU A 183 -9.39 -2.82 -9.26
CA LEU A 183 -8.59 -3.17 -10.43
C LEU A 183 -8.31 -1.93 -11.30
N ARG A 184 -7.21 -1.95 -12.08
CA ARG A 184 -6.91 -0.92 -13.08
C ARG A 184 -6.92 -1.51 -14.49
N PRO A 185 -8.03 -1.39 -15.24
CA PRO A 185 -8.21 -2.01 -16.55
C PRO A 185 -7.59 -1.18 -17.68
N GLY A 186 -6.27 -1.02 -17.63
CA GLY A 186 -5.49 -0.40 -18.69
C GLY A 186 -4.01 -0.32 -18.33
N PHE A 187 -3.22 0.31 -19.19
CA PHE A 187 -1.81 0.58 -18.92
C PHE A 187 -1.63 1.31 -17.57
N PRO A 188 -0.61 0.97 -16.77
CA PRO A 188 0.40 -0.07 -17.01
C PRO A 188 0.03 -1.49 -16.54
N ASP A 189 -1.17 -1.72 -16.03
CA ASP A 189 -1.54 -2.99 -15.40
C ASP A 189 -2.25 -3.93 -16.38
N LEU A 190 -3.59 -4.01 -16.36
CA LEU A 190 -4.36 -4.98 -17.15
C LEU A 190 -4.67 -4.40 -18.54
N GLN A 191 -3.95 -4.83 -19.57
CA GLN A 191 -3.93 -4.18 -20.88
C GLN A 191 -4.77 -4.88 -21.95
N SER A 192 -5.57 -5.87 -21.55
CA SER A 192 -6.47 -6.62 -22.45
C SER A 192 -7.76 -7.07 -21.75
N GLU A 193 -8.78 -7.39 -22.55
CA GLU A 193 -10.05 -7.94 -22.06
C GLU A 193 -9.85 -9.22 -21.24
N SER A 194 -9.01 -10.14 -21.73
CA SER A 194 -8.72 -11.40 -21.06
C SER A 194 -8.04 -11.22 -19.70
N GLU A 195 -7.19 -10.19 -19.56
CA GLU A 195 -6.55 -9.88 -18.29
C GLU A 195 -7.56 -9.29 -17.29
N VAL A 196 -8.44 -8.39 -17.73
CA VAL A 196 -9.51 -7.84 -16.87
C VAL A 196 -10.47 -8.94 -16.42
N ALA A 197 -10.96 -9.76 -17.35
CA ALA A 197 -11.86 -10.87 -17.03
C ALA A 197 -11.18 -11.92 -16.13
N GLY A 198 -9.91 -12.23 -16.39
CA GLY A 198 -9.11 -13.15 -15.57
C GLY A 198 -8.85 -12.63 -14.15
N ALA A 199 -8.58 -11.33 -13.99
CA ALA A 199 -8.40 -10.70 -12.70
C ALA A 199 -9.70 -10.67 -11.88
N VAL A 200 -10.82 -10.29 -12.49
CA VAL A 200 -12.15 -10.34 -11.84
C VAL A 200 -12.48 -11.75 -11.38
N SER A 201 -12.29 -12.74 -12.26
CA SER A 201 -12.53 -14.15 -11.93
C SER A 201 -11.60 -14.64 -10.80
N GLY A 202 -10.34 -14.21 -10.81
CA GLY A 202 -9.36 -14.52 -9.79
C GLY A 202 -9.72 -13.96 -8.41
N LEU A 203 -10.18 -12.71 -8.35
CA LEU A 203 -10.64 -12.08 -7.10
C LEU A 203 -11.89 -12.78 -6.54
N ARG A 204 -12.88 -13.10 -7.39
CA ARG A 204 -14.08 -13.84 -6.95
C ARG A 204 -13.74 -15.24 -6.46
N ALA A 205 -12.83 -15.95 -7.13
CA ALA A 205 -12.35 -17.25 -6.65
C ALA A 205 -11.67 -17.15 -5.27
N ALA A 206 -11.11 -16.00 -4.91
CA ALA A 206 -10.57 -15.71 -3.58
C ALA A 206 -11.63 -15.23 -2.56
N GLY A 207 -12.91 -15.16 -2.97
CA GLY A 207 -14.04 -14.69 -2.18
C GLY A 207 -14.17 -13.17 -2.09
N ILE A 208 -13.61 -12.42 -3.04
CA ILE A 208 -13.70 -10.97 -3.14
C ILE A 208 -14.72 -10.65 -4.24
N GLU A 209 -15.97 -10.40 -3.84
CA GLU A 209 -17.10 -10.19 -4.76
C GLU A 209 -17.32 -8.73 -5.14
N ASP A 210 -17.00 -7.82 -4.22
CA ASP A 210 -17.16 -6.39 -4.41
C ASP A 210 -15.89 -5.83 -5.08
N ILE A 211 -15.99 -5.58 -6.38
CA ILE A 211 -14.88 -5.21 -7.25
C ILE A 211 -15.18 -3.87 -7.93
N SER A 212 -14.32 -2.88 -7.70
CA SER A 212 -14.35 -1.56 -8.32
C SER A 212 -13.19 -1.41 -9.32
N PHE A 213 -13.25 -0.36 -10.15
CA PHE A 213 -12.27 -0.12 -11.22
C PHE A 213 -11.77 1.32 -11.21
N TYR A 214 -10.45 1.49 -11.20
CA TYR A 214 -9.75 2.78 -11.27
C TYR A 214 -9.24 3.03 -12.70
N ASN A 215 -9.39 4.19 -13.34
CA ASN A 215 -10.05 5.44 -13.00
C ASN A 215 -10.92 5.82 -14.21
N TYR A 216 -12.24 5.70 -14.07
CA TYR A 216 -13.22 5.76 -15.17
C TYR A 216 -12.97 6.91 -16.17
N GLY A 217 -12.64 8.11 -15.69
CA GLY A 217 -12.44 9.29 -16.54
C GLY A 217 -11.20 9.25 -17.45
N HIS A 218 -10.25 8.35 -17.18
CA HIS A 218 -9.01 8.19 -17.95
C HIS A 218 -8.98 6.91 -18.79
N LEU A 219 -10.01 6.07 -18.71
CA LEU A 219 -10.07 4.82 -19.45
C LEU A 219 -10.45 5.06 -20.92
N ARG A 220 -9.85 4.26 -21.80
CA ARG A 220 -10.31 4.17 -23.19
C ARG A 220 -11.67 3.48 -23.21
N GLN A 221 -12.48 3.76 -24.24
CA GLN A 221 -13.77 3.08 -24.41
C GLN A 221 -13.62 1.56 -24.39
N SER A 222 -12.58 1.01 -25.05
CA SER A 222 -12.29 -0.43 -25.03
C SER A 222 -12.12 -0.99 -23.62
N SER A 223 -11.43 -0.27 -22.72
CA SER A 223 -11.27 -0.67 -21.33
C SER A 223 -12.59 -0.73 -20.57
N ILE A 224 -13.51 0.20 -20.87
CA ILE A 224 -14.86 0.20 -20.30
C ILE A 224 -15.65 -1.01 -20.81
N ASP A 225 -15.51 -1.35 -22.09
CA ASP A 225 -16.17 -2.51 -22.69
C ASP A 225 -15.66 -3.83 -22.06
N TRP A 226 -14.35 -3.92 -21.77
CA TRP A 226 -13.76 -5.05 -21.05
C TRP A 226 -14.34 -5.23 -19.64
N ILE A 227 -14.53 -4.13 -18.90
CA ILE A 227 -15.19 -4.16 -17.59
C ILE A 227 -16.61 -4.75 -17.74
N GLY A 228 -17.37 -4.27 -18.73
CA GLY A 228 -18.73 -4.76 -18.99
C GLY A 228 -18.77 -6.26 -19.29
N ALA A 229 -17.85 -6.75 -20.13
CA ALA A 229 -17.71 -8.17 -20.46
C ALA A 229 -17.36 -9.01 -19.22
N ALA A 230 -16.35 -8.58 -18.45
CA ALA A 230 -15.90 -9.28 -17.24
C ALA A 230 -17.00 -9.40 -16.18
N MET A 231 -17.78 -8.33 -15.96
CA MET A 231 -18.85 -8.32 -14.98
C MET A 231 -20.08 -9.13 -15.40
N THR A 232 -20.24 -9.40 -16.70
CA THR A 232 -21.32 -10.24 -17.24
C THR A 232 -20.96 -11.72 -17.22
N GLN A 233 -19.73 -12.08 -17.64
CA GLN A 233 -19.26 -13.47 -17.66
C GLN A 233 -19.25 -14.11 -16.28
N ALA A 234 -18.93 -13.35 -15.24
CA ALA A 234 -18.79 -13.91 -13.90
C ALA A 234 -20.13 -14.09 -13.16
N ARG A 235 -21.28 -13.77 -13.78
CA ARG A 235 -22.63 -14.01 -13.21
C ARG A 235 -23.27 -15.34 -13.66
N SER A 236 -22.63 -16.07 -14.58
CA SER A 236 -23.03 -17.42 -15.02
C SER A 236 -22.22 -18.50 -14.32
#